data_AF-A0A524EDA3-F1
#
_entry.id   AF-A0A524EDA3-F1
#
_cell.length_a   1.000
_cell.length_b   1.000
_cell.length_c   1.000
_cell.angle_alpha   90.00
_cell.angle_beta   90.00
_cell.angle_gamma   90.00
#
_symmetry.space_group_name_H-M   'P 1'
#
loop_
_entity.id
_entity.type
_entity.pdbx_description
1 polymer ?
#
loop_
_entity_poly.entity_id
_entity_poly.type
_entity_poly.pdbx_seq_one_letter_code
_entity_poly.pdbx_strand_id
1 'polypeptide(L)' 'DGGLLYIDEHDEVIVCSIGGAQKGAMGDIPGVKWQVTHVNGTAINQIVIGKKAKPQR' A
#
# COMPACT_ATOMS: atom_id res chain seq x y z
N ASP A 1 7.11 -4.39 9.12
CA ASP A 1 6.48 -5.53 8.44
C ASP A 1 5.14 -5.92 9.05
N GLY A 2 4.08 -5.21 8.67
CA GLY A 2 2.73 -5.50 9.15
C GLY A 2 1.61 -4.94 8.29
N GLY A 3 1.91 -4.26 7.18
CA GLY A 3 0.91 -3.63 6.31
C GLY A 3 -0.01 -4.62 5.60
N LEU A 4 0.45 -5.84 5.34
CA LEU A 4 -0.32 -6.87 4.64
C LEU A 4 -1.50 -7.41 5.47
N LEU A 5 -1.36 -7.43 6.80
CA LEU A 5 -2.40 -7.92 7.72
C LEU A 5 -3.66 -7.04 7.72
N TYR A 6 -3.59 -5.86 7.11
CA TYR A 6 -4.68 -4.90 7.09
C TYR A 6 -5.36 -4.78 5.72
N ILE A 7 -5.03 -5.64 4.76
CA ILE A 7 -5.62 -5.65 3.41
C ILE A 7 -6.46 -6.92 3.27
N ASP A 8 -7.75 -6.75 2.94
CA ASP A 8 -8.67 -7.86 2.65
C ASP A 8 -8.93 -7.95 1.13
N GLU A 9 -9.36 -9.12 0.65
CA GLU A 9 -9.57 -9.40 -0.78
C GLU A 9 -10.68 -8.55 -1.42
N HIS A 10 -11.54 -7.92 -0.61
CA HIS A 10 -12.66 -7.08 -1.06
C HIS A 10 -12.44 -5.57 -0.87
N ASP A 11 -11.24 -5.15 -0.47
CA ASP A 11 -10.97 -3.73 -0.28
C ASP A 11 -10.57 -3.01 -1.56
N GLU A 12 -10.97 -1.75 -1.64
CA GLU A 12 -10.47 -0.84 -2.66
C GLU A 12 -9.11 -0.29 -2.25
N VAL A 13 -8.10 -0.51 -3.09
CA VAL A 13 -6.73 -0.07 -2.85
C VAL A 13 -6.29 0.95 -3.89
N ILE A 14 -5.65 2.03 -3.40
CA ILE A 14 -5.02 3.03 -4.26
C ILE A 14 -3.54 2.71 -4.35
N VAL A 15 -3.06 2.47 -5.57
CA VAL A 15 -1.66 2.19 -5.87
C VAL A 15 -0.98 3.40 -6.52
N CYS A 16 0.27 3.64 -6.14
CA CYS A 16 1.14 4.61 -6.79
C CYS A 16 2.37 3.90 -7.34
N SER A 17 2.99 4.51 -8.35
CA SER A 17 4.27 4.05 -8.87
C SER A 17 5.35 4.24 -7.79
N ILE A 18 6.21 3.25 -7.62
CA ILE A 18 7.27 3.29 -6.59
C ILE A 18 8.42 4.24 -6.92
N GLY A 19 8.42 4.85 -8.11
CA GLY A 19 9.44 5.81 -8.51
C GLY A 19 10.76 5.19 -8.97
N GLY A 20 10.76 3.92 -9.40
CA GLY A 20 11.94 3.27 -9.97
C GLY A 20 12.39 3.91 -11.30
N ALA A 21 13.69 3.76 -11.61
CA ALA A 21 14.28 4.27 -12.85
C ALA A 21 13.49 3.73 -14.07
N GLN A 22 13.12 4.62 -15.00
CA GLN A 22 12.28 4.32 -16.17
C GLN A 22 10.91 3.68 -15.87
N LYS A 23 10.21 4.12 -14.80
CA LYS A 23 8.94 3.51 -14.35
C LYS A 23 9.09 2.00 -14.00
N GLY A 24 10.32 1.60 -13.69
CA GLY A 24 10.70 0.22 -13.39
C GLY A 24 10.60 -0.11 -11.91
N ALA A 25 11.22 -1.22 -11.55
CA ALA A 25 11.41 -1.61 -10.17
C ALA A 25 12.36 -0.64 -9.44
N MET A 26 12.13 -0.46 -8.14
CA MET A 26 12.98 0.35 -7.26
C MET A 26 13.76 -0.59 -6.34
N GLY A 27 15.09 -0.44 -6.34
CA GLY A 27 15.99 -1.19 -5.47
C GLY A 27 16.01 -2.70 -5.79
N ASP A 28 15.89 -3.51 -4.75
CA ASP A 28 16.15 -4.95 -4.77
C ASP A 28 14.94 -5.82 -5.12
N ILE A 29 13.81 -5.21 -5.52
CA ILE A 29 12.56 -5.93 -5.81
C ILE A 29 12.30 -5.94 -7.31
N PRO A 30 12.89 -6.88 -8.07
CA PRO A 30 12.67 -6.97 -9.50
C PRO A 30 11.19 -7.28 -9.82
N GLY A 31 10.63 -6.58 -10.79
CA GLY A 31 9.27 -6.82 -11.30
C GLY A 31 8.14 -6.09 -10.56
N VAL A 32 8.37 -5.56 -9.36
CA VAL A 32 7.38 -4.75 -8.64
C VAL A 32 7.54 -3.28 -9.03
N LYS A 33 6.50 -2.70 -9.64
CA LYS A 33 6.48 -1.30 -10.12
C LYS A 33 5.54 -0.40 -9.34
N TRP A 34 4.69 -0.99 -8.50
CA TRP A 34 3.58 -0.34 -7.84
C TRP A 34 3.60 -0.67 -6.34
N GLN A 35 3.25 0.32 -5.52
CA GLN A 35 3.07 0.17 -4.08
C GLN A 35 1.69 0.68 -3.69
N VAL A 36 1.10 0.05 -2.68
CA VAL A 36 -0.19 0.47 -2.13
C VAL A 36 0.00 1.65 -1.17
N THR A 37 -0.77 2.71 -1.39
CA THR A 37 -0.72 3.95 -0.60
C THR A 37 -1.92 4.06 0.35
N HIS A 38 -3.12 3.71 -0.12
CA HIS A 38 -4.37 3.77 0.64
C HIS A 38 -5.21 2.51 0.46
N VAL A 39 -6.00 2.17 1.49
CA VAL A 39 -6.97 1.07 1.52
C VAL A 39 -8.28 1.64 2.07
N ASN A 40 -9.39 1.51 1.34
CA ASN A 40 -10.71 2.11 1.65
C ASN A 40 -10.63 3.60 2.07
N GLY A 41 -9.81 4.38 1.35
CA GLY A 41 -9.62 5.81 1.63
C GLY A 41 -8.75 6.14 2.86
N THR A 42 -8.15 5.15 3.51
CA THR A 42 -7.22 5.34 4.64
C THR A 42 -5.80 4.99 4.26
N ALA A 43 -4.84 5.83 4.64
CA ALA A 43 -3.43 5.60 4.36
C ALA A 43 -2.90 4.41 5.15
N ILE A 44 -2.27 3.43 4.48
CA ILE A 44 -1.68 2.24 5.12
C ILE A 44 -0.70 2.64 6.23
N ASN A 45 0.08 3.69 6.01
CA ASN A 45 1.05 4.16 6.99
C ASN A 45 0.38 4.52 8.34
N GLN A 46 -0.82 5.11 8.31
CA GLN A 46 -1.57 5.45 9.52
C GLN A 46 -2.14 4.21 10.22
N ILE A 47 -2.50 3.18 9.45
CA ILE A 47 -3.00 1.90 9.96
C ILE A 47 -1.85 1.12 10.61
N VAL A 48 -0.70 1.05 9.93
CA VAL A 48 0.51 0.36 10.43
C VAL A 48 1.05 1.00 11.71
N ILE A 49 0.98 2.33 11.83
CA ILE A 49 1.36 3.05 13.05
C ILE A 49 0.28 2.93 14.15
N GLY A 50 -0.94 2.45 13.82
CA GLY A 50 -2.05 2.31 14.76
C GLY A 50 -2.79 3.61 15.09
N LYS A 51 -2.59 4.67 14.30
CA LYS A 51 -3.22 5.99 14.50
C LYS A 51 -4.63 6.09 13.93
N LYS A 52 -4.97 5.30 12.91
CA LYS A 52 -6.30 5.24 12.31
C LYS A 52 -6.72 3.79 12.12
N ALA A 53 -7.94 3.48 12.56
CA ALA A 53 -8.58 2.21 12.24
C ALA A 53 -9.09 2.22 10.79
N LYS A 54 -9.12 1.03 10.18
CA LYS A 54 -9.70 0.82 8.85
C LYS A 54 -11.20 1.17 8.94
N PRO A 55 -11.72 2.11 8.12
CA PRO A 55 -13.15 2.32 8.02
C PRO A 55 -13.74 1.08 7.34
N GLN A 56 -14.34 0.20 8.12
CA GLN A 56 -15.25 -0.81 7.61
C GLN A 56 -16.59 -0.11 7.37
N ARG A 57 -16.99 0.00 6.11
CA ARG A 57 -18.33 0.41 5.71
C ARG A 57 -19.11 -0.81 5.28
#